data_AF-A0A0A7LSI5-F1
#
_entry.id   AF-A0A0A7LSI5-F1
#
_cell.length_a   1.000
_cell.length_b   1.000
_cell.length_c   1.000
_cell.angle_alpha   90.00
_cell.angle_beta   90.00
_cell.angle_gamma   90.00
#
_symmetry.space_group_name_H-M   'P 1'
#
loop_
_entity.id
_entity.type
_entity.pdbx_description
1 polymer ?
#
loop_
_entity_poly.entity_id
_entity_poly.type
_entity_poly.pdbx_seq_one_letter_code
_entity_poly.pdbx_strand_id
1 'polypeptide(L)'
;MKGLSGSETQGMFGVAATESEAQTAKGTLLSGSINWLDTKGGKEAKTFTLPNRAKGEKLWVFVTTDEPLTSGQSVSVAWGVDKTLTLDASSPAVVVKEYTVQ
;
A
#
# COMPACT_ATOMS: atom_id res chain seq x y z
N MET A 1 -29.15 -1.07 -18.34
CA MET A 1 -28.53 -0.71 -17.04
C MET A 1 -27.14 -0.17 -17.36
N LYS A 2 -26.91 1.15 -17.21
CA LYS A 2 -25.62 1.77 -17.48
C LYS A 2 -24.71 1.39 -16.30
N GLY A 3 -23.72 0.53 -16.56
CA GLY A 3 -22.78 0.07 -15.55
C GLY A 3 -22.11 1.27 -14.90
N LEU A 4 -22.13 1.30 -13.57
CA LEU A 4 -21.33 2.21 -12.77
C LEU A 4 -19.86 1.83 -13.03
N SER A 5 -19.24 2.44 -14.04
CA SER A 5 -17.78 2.48 -14.16
C SER A 5 -17.29 3.40 -13.05
N GLY A 6 -17.19 2.87 -11.83
CA GLY A 6 -16.45 3.54 -10.77
C GLY A 6 -15.01 3.71 -11.23
N SER A 7 -14.40 4.86 -10.94
CA SER A 7 -12.97 5.02 -11.14
C SER A 7 -12.26 3.93 -10.33
N GLU A 8 -11.35 3.20 -10.98
CA GLU A 8 -10.49 2.22 -10.32
C GLU A 8 -9.13 2.86 -10.11
N THR A 9 -8.74 3.11 -8.87
CA THR A 9 -7.36 3.47 -8.54
C THR A 9 -6.57 2.17 -8.37
N GLN A 10 -5.36 2.10 -8.91
CA GLN A 10 -4.45 0.97 -8.72
C GLN A 10 -3.30 1.36 -7.79
N GLY A 11 -2.87 0.41 -6.97
CA GLY A 11 -1.70 0.63 -6.13
C GLY A 11 -0.76 -0.54 -6.07
N MET A 12 0.46 -0.20 -5.64
CA MET A 12 1.54 -1.16 -5.48
C MET A 12 1.99 -1.18 -4.03
N PHE A 13 2.29 -2.38 -3.55
CA PHE A 13 2.91 -2.58 -2.25
C PHE A 13 4.27 -3.22 -2.43
N GLY A 14 5.27 -2.73 -1.70
CA GLY A 14 6.61 -3.26 -1.79
C GLY A 14 7.46 -3.00 -0.56
N VAL A 15 8.63 -3.61 -0.59
CA VAL A 15 9.68 -3.42 0.40
C VAL A 15 10.98 -3.03 -0.29
N ALA A 16 11.71 -2.10 0.30
CA ALA A 16 13.02 -1.64 -0.14
C ALA A 16 14.05 -1.79 0.98
N ALA A 17 15.33 -1.82 0.62
CA ALA A 17 16.42 -1.88 1.59
C ALA A 17 16.71 -0.52 2.21
N THR A 18 16.41 0.58 1.48
CA THR A 18 16.65 1.95 1.93
C THR A 18 15.40 2.82 1.82
N GLU A 19 15.35 3.91 2.59
CA GLU A 19 14.27 4.89 2.54
C GLU A 19 14.15 5.53 1.15
N SER A 20 15.29 5.91 0.55
CA SER A 20 15.35 6.54 -0.77
C SER A 20 14.77 5.64 -1.88
N GLU A 21 15.07 4.34 -1.81
CA GLU A 21 14.49 3.35 -2.70
C GLU A 21 12.97 3.24 -2.49
N ALA A 22 12.50 3.17 -1.23
CA ALA A 22 11.06 3.14 -0.92
C ALA A 22 10.31 4.40 -1.38
N GLN A 23 10.89 5.59 -1.20
CA GLN A 23 10.32 6.87 -1.65
C GLN A 23 10.16 6.95 -3.16
N THR A 24 11.01 6.24 -3.89
CA THR A 24 10.95 6.14 -5.37
C THR A 24 10.23 4.89 -5.85
N ALA A 25 9.56 4.15 -4.95
CA ALA A 25 8.91 2.87 -5.21
C ALA A 25 9.83 1.83 -5.89
N LYS A 26 11.13 1.93 -5.65
CA LYS A 26 12.15 0.99 -6.13
C LYS A 26 12.35 -0.06 -5.04
N GLY A 27 12.03 -1.32 -5.34
CA GLY A 27 12.16 -2.39 -4.36
C GLY A 27 11.54 -3.70 -4.84
N THR A 28 11.41 -4.64 -3.91
CA THR A 28 10.67 -5.88 -4.14
C THR A 28 9.19 -5.60 -3.97
N LEU A 29 8.46 -5.63 -5.08
CA LEU A 29 7.00 -5.60 -5.05
C LEU A 29 6.49 -6.90 -4.42
N LEU A 30 5.59 -6.77 -3.46
CA LEU A 30 4.88 -7.92 -2.92
C LEU A 30 3.68 -8.15 -3.84
N SER A 31 3.62 -9.34 -4.43
CA SER A 31 2.73 -9.65 -5.54
C SER A 31 1.27 -9.27 -5.24
N GLY A 32 0.77 -8.26 -5.97
CA GLY A 32 -0.63 -7.90 -6.00
C GLY A 32 -0.84 -6.41 -6.24
N SER A 33 -1.41 -6.05 -7.40
CA SER A 33 -2.05 -4.74 -7.55
C SER A 33 -3.24 -4.67 -6.61
N ILE A 34 -3.46 -3.53 -5.98
CA ILE A 34 -4.67 -3.26 -5.22
C ILE A 34 -5.58 -2.44 -6.13
N ASN A 35 -6.76 -2.94 -6.47
CA ASN A 35 -7.69 -2.27 -7.37
C ASN A 35 -8.86 -1.73 -6.54
N TRP A 36 -8.97 -0.41 -6.43
CA TRP A 36 -9.94 0.24 -5.56
C TRP A 36 -11.14 0.73 -6.34
N LEU A 37 -12.32 0.16 -6.07
CA LEU A 37 -13.58 0.64 -6.63
C LEU A 37 -14.18 1.76 -5.78
N ASP A 38 -14.44 2.92 -6.41
CA ASP A 38 -15.00 4.13 -5.78
C ASP A 38 -16.45 4.00 -5.23
N THR A 39 -17.03 2.81 -5.21
CA THR A 39 -18.49 2.65 -5.08
C THR A 39 -19.02 2.55 -3.64
N LYS A 40 -18.19 2.60 -2.59
CA LYS A 40 -18.63 2.40 -1.19
C LYS A 40 -17.91 3.24 -0.12
N GLY A 41 -17.45 4.46 -0.45
CA GLY A 41 -16.54 5.20 0.45
C GLY A 41 -15.24 4.43 0.64
N GLY A 42 -14.70 3.94 -0.49
CA GLY A 42 -13.83 2.79 -0.67
C GLY A 42 -12.86 2.49 0.48
N LYS A 43 -13.26 1.58 1.38
CA LYS A 43 -12.39 1.01 2.39
C LYS A 43 -11.98 -0.38 1.98
N GLU A 44 -10.72 -0.54 1.58
CA GLU A 44 -10.18 -1.84 1.21
C GLU A 44 -9.02 -2.22 2.12
N ALA A 45 -9.11 -3.41 2.70
CA ALA A 45 -8.06 -3.99 3.51
C ALA A 45 -7.36 -5.08 2.71
N LYS A 46 -6.04 -4.97 2.54
CA LYS A 46 -5.24 -6.01 1.88
C LYS A 46 -4.12 -6.47 2.78
N THR A 47 -4.02 -7.79 2.92
CA THR A 47 -2.96 -8.42 3.70
C THR A 47 -1.89 -8.94 2.76
N PHE A 48 -0.64 -8.65 3.06
CA PHE A 48 0.51 -9.15 2.32
C PHE A 48 1.42 -9.93 3.26
N THR A 49 2.00 -11.01 2.75
CA THR A 49 3.02 -11.75 3.47
C THR A 49 4.38 -11.19 3.06
N LEU A 50 5.16 -10.73 4.04
CA LEU A 50 6.55 -10.37 3.77
C LEU A 50 7.34 -11.62 3.33
N PRO A 51 8.29 -11.50 2.38
CA PRO A 51 9.17 -12.60 2.05
C PRO A 51 9.90 -13.07 3.31
N ASN A 52 10.31 -14.34 3.35
CA ASN A 52 11.13 -14.84 4.44
C ASN A 52 12.44 -14.02 4.50
N ARG A 53 12.61 -13.24 5.57
CA ARG A 53 13.70 -12.28 5.77
C ARG A 53 14.34 -12.53 7.13
N ALA A 54 15.57 -12.07 7.32
CA ALA A 54 16.28 -12.34 8.57
C ALA A 54 15.62 -11.55 9.72
N LYS A 55 15.39 -12.21 10.85
CA LYS A 55 14.94 -11.52 12.07
C LYS A 55 15.92 -10.41 12.44
N GLY A 56 15.41 -9.22 12.72
CA GLY A 56 16.18 -8.01 13.00
C GLY A 56 16.59 -7.20 11.77
N GLU A 57 16.30 -7.69 10.55
CA GLU A 57 16.51 -6.92 9.32
C GLU A 57 15.58 -5.70 9.29
N LYS A 58 16.16 -4.53 9.01
CA LYS A 58 15.41 -3.29 8.76
C LYS A 58 15.04 -3.20 7.29
N LEU A 59 13.77 -2.95 7.03
CA LEU A 59 13.18 -2.82 5.71
C LEU A 59 12.34 -1.55 5.65
N TRP A 60 12.21 -1.00 4.46
CA TRP A 60 11.35 0.14 4.20
C TRP A 60 10.16 -0.31 3.39
N VAL A 61 8.99 -0.27 4.00
CA VAL A 61 7.74 -0.64 3.35
C VAL A 61 7.20 0.58 2.63
N PHE A 62 6.74 0.41 1.39
CA PHE A 62 6.08 1.47 0.64
C PHE A 62 4.75 1.02 0.06
N VAL A 63 3.79 1.93 0.04
CA VAL A 63 2.54 1.82 -0.72
C VAL A 63 2.48 2.98 -1.69
N THR A 64 2.09 2.71 -2.93
CA THR A 64 1.80 3.72 -3.94
C THR A 64 0.38 3.62 -4.47
N THR A 65 -0.13 4.73 -4.98
CA THR A 65 -1.35 4.81 -5.79
C THR A 65 -1.02 5.45 -7.14
N ASP A 66 -1.66 5.01 -8.22
CA ASP A 66 -1.52 5.60 -9.56
C ASP A 66 -2.25 6.94 -9.68
N GLU A 67 -3.34 7.10 -8.93
CA GLU A 67 -4.11 8.32 -8.77
C GLU A 67 -4.25 8.70 -7.29
N PRO A 68 -4.40 9.99 -6.94
CA PRO A 68 -4.71 10.41 -5.58
C PRO A 68 -6.06 9.83 -5.10
N LEU A 69 -6.11 9.36 -3.86
CA LEU A 69 -7.36 8.91 -3.24
C LEU A 69 -8.34 10.08 -3.11
N THR A 70 -9.61 9.85 -3.43
CA THR A 70 -10.65 10.89 -3.31
C THR A 70 -11.22 10.95 -1.90
N SER A 71 -11.88 12.07 -1.55
CA SER A 71 -12.45 12.27 -0.23
C SER A 71 -13.43 11.15 0.14
N GLY A 72 -13.16 10.44 1.24
CA GLY A 72 -13.99 9.32 1.69
C GLY A 72 -13.45 7.94 1.30
N GLN A 73 -12.37 7.86 0.53
CA GLN A 73 -11.62 6.62 0.30
C GLN A 73 -10.51 6.44 1.35
N SER A 74 -10.28 5.19 1.77
CA SER A 74 -9.12 4.84 2.59
C SER A 74 -8.65 3.42 2.32
N VAL A 75 -7.34 3.21 2.26
CA VAL A 75 -6.73 1.90 2.02
C VAL A 75 -5.99 1.48 3.26
N SER A 76 -6.26 0.28 3.79
CA SER A 76 -5.47 -0.29 4.88
C SER A 76 -4.65 -1.48 4.38
N VAL A 77 -3.33 -1.38 4.48
CA VAL A 77 -2.42 -2.46 4.13
C VAL A 77 -1.83 -3.05 5.39
N ALA A 78 -2.02 -4.35 5.59
CA ALA A 78 -1.48 -5.10 6.71
C ALA A 78 -0.42 -6.09 6.25
N TRP A 79 0.69 -6.20 6.98
CA TRP A 79 1.78 -7.13 6.66
C TRP A 79 2.38 -7.83 7.89
N GLY A 80 1.65 -7.77 8.99
CA GLY A 80 1.97 -8.39 10.27
C GLY A 80 0.78 -8.19 11.22
N VAL A 81 0.77 -8.94 12.34
CA VAL A 81 -0.37 -8.98 13.29
C VAL A 81 -0.68 -7.60 13.89
N ASP A 82 0.32 -6.72 13.96
CA ASP A 82 0.23 -5.36 14.52
C ASP A 82 0.67 -4.26 13.53
N LYS A 83 1.02 -4.62 12.29
CA LYS A 83 1.57 -3.66 11.31
C LYS A 83 0.55 -3.39 10.22
N THR A 84 -0.12 -2.25 10.36
CA THR A 84 -1.03 -1.68 9.37
C THR A 84 -0.52 -0.30 8.92
N LEU A 85 -0.76 0.02 7.66
CA LEU A 85 -0.65 1.36 7.09
C LEU A 85 -1.98 1.74 6.46
N THR A 86 -2.51 2.89 6.85
CA THR A 86 -3.73 3.42 6.26
C THR A 86 -3.39 4.62 5.39
N LEU A 87 -3.84 4.60 4.13
CA LEU A 87 -3.78 5.73 3.20
C LEU A 87 -5.19 6.31 3.07
N ASP A 88 -5.28 7.61 2.89
CA ASP A 88 -6.52 8.35 2.64
C ASP A 88 -6.26 9.50 1.66
N ALA A 89 -7.27 10.33 1.38
CA ALA A 89 -7.17 11.46 0.47
C ALA A 89 -6.11 12.52 0.84
N SER A 90 -5.62 12.53 2.07
CA SER A 90 -4.53 13.41 2.52
C SER A 90 -3.15 12.79 2.38
N SER A 91 -3.10 11.49 2.08
CA SER A 91 -1.84 10.76 1.96
C SER A 91 -1.11 11.14 0.67
N PRO A 92 0.23 11.26 0.71
CA PRO A 92 1.01 11.42 -0.50
C PRO A 92 0.90 10.18 -1.40
N ALA A 93 1.18 10.35 -2.69
CA ALA A 93 1.14 9.26 -3.69
C ALA A 93 2.07 8.09 -3.36
N VAL A 94 3.12 8.33 -2.56
CA VAL A 94 4.01 7.30 -2.01
C VAL A 94 4.08 7.48 -0.50
N VAL A 95 3.66 6.47 0.25
CA VAL A 95 3.79 6.44 1.71
C VAL A 95 4.83 5.40 2.10
N VAL A 96 5.80 5.80 2.91
CA VAL A 96 6.95 5.00 3.31
C VAL A 96 6.97 4.80 4.82
N LYS A 97 7.32 3.61 5.29
CA LYS A 97 7.40 3.27 6.72
C LYS A 97 8.56 2.31 7.01
N GLU A 98 9.38 2.63 8.01
CA GLU A 98 10.41 1.70 8.50
C GLU A 98 9.74 0.50 9.19
N TYR A 99 10.26 -0.69 8.93
CA TYR A 99 9.83 -1.95 9.52
C TYR A 99 11.05 -2.78 9.91
N THR A 100 11.04 -3.34 11.11
CA THR A 100 12.05 -4.32 11.55
C THR A 100 11.40 -5.70 11.62
N VAL A 101 11.98 -6.68 10.93
CA VAL A 101 11.52 -8.08 10.93
C VAL A 101 11.60 -8.63 12.36
N GLN A 102 10.49 -9.14 12.90
CA GLN A 102 10.41 -9.68 14.26
C GLN A 102 10.62 -11.19 14.34
#